data_AF-A0A8S4PUQ0-F1
#
_entry.id   AF-A0A8S4PUQ0-F1
#
_cell.length_a   1.000
_cell.length_b   1.000
_cell.length_c   1.000
_cell.angle_alpha   90.00
_cell.angle_beta   90.00
_cell.angle_gamma   90.00
#
_symmetry.space_group_name_H-M   'P 1'
#
loop_
_entity.id
_entity.type
_entity.pdbx_description
1 polymer ?
#
loop_
_entity_poly.entity_id
_entity_poly.type
_entity_poly.pdbx_seq_one_letter_code
_entity_poly.pdbx_strand_id
1 'polypeptide(L)'
;MVFLNLGRGKGWSHPVHLHGHSFYVLKMGYADYNSTTGNHIRDNADVNCLGDEQLNFCNDAEWSDSSWIGDNIPGLNLVNPPRKDTIIVPTGGYAVVRIKANNPGSWFMHCHIELHNMDGMAMFFDEAPEKHPESPKNFPKCNNFLFDQTNEGEEESTESTEGEINGAQIPVKESAYTLGIFWGVVGALLGIILLQFVTIFCLFMRQKSSTV
;
A
#
# COMPACT_ATOMS: atom_id res chain seq x y z
N MET A 1 19.32 11.15 1.37
CA MET A 1 18.09 10.86 0.61
C MET A 1 17.02 11.85 1.03
N VAL A 2 16.08 12.17 0.14
CA VAL A 2 14.98 13.09 0.43
C VAL A 2 13.69 12.40 0.01
N PHE A 3 12.75 12.27 0.93
CA PHE A 3 11.42 11.75 0.64
C PHE A 3 10.49 12.94 0.39
N LEU A 4 9.85 12.96 -0.77
CA LEU A 4 8.93 14.02 -1.18
C LEU A 4 7.49 13.52 -1.13
N ASN A 5 6.57 14.38 -0.70
CA ASN A 5 5.14 14.15 -0.77
C ASN A 5 4.48 15.40 -1.36
N LEU A 6 4.66 15.60 -2.67
CA LEU A 6 4.35 16.81 -3.42
C LEU A 6 3.62 16.47 -4.73
N GLY A 7 3.19 17.50 -5.46
CA GLY A 7 2.48 17.34 -6.73
C GLY A 7 1.05 16.87 -6.55
N ARG A 8 0.44 16.36 -7.63
CA ARG A 8 -0.96 15.90 -7.64
C ARG A 8 -1.21 14.64 -6.80
N GLY A 9 -0.18 13.80 -6.63
CA GLY A 9 -0.27 12.54 -5.91
C GLY A 9 -0.20 12.64 -4.38
N LYS A 10 0.04 13.84 -3.82
CA LYS A 10 0.40 14.02 -2.40
C LYS A 10 -0.66 13.61 -1.36
N GLY A 11 -1.92 13.45 -1.80
CA GLY A 11 -3.10 13.07 -1.01
C GLY A 11 -2.95 13.14 0.51
N TRP A 12 -2.57 12.01 1.12
CA TRP A 12 -2.36 11.87 2.57
C TRP A 12 -0.87 11.83 2.94
N SER A 13 -0.58 11.87 4.24
CA SER A 13 0.79 11.67 4.72
C SER A 13 1.22 10.22 4.54
N HIS A 14 2.44 9.98 4.06
CA HIS A 14 2.94 8.64 3.79
C HIS A 14 3.97 8.20 4.84
N PRO A 15 3.70 7.15 5.64
CA PRO A 15 4.73 6.54 6.47
C PRO A 15 5.67 5.74 5.59
N VAL A 16 6.90 6.18 5.40
CA VAL A 16 7.93 5.47 4.64
C VAL A 16 8.76 4.64 5.60
N HIS A 17 8.78 3.32 5.39
CA HIS A 17 9.54 2.34 6.17
C HIS A 17 10.68 1.76 5.33
N LEU A 18 11.86 1.56 5.94
CA LEU A 18 13.02 0.95 5.30
C LEU A 18 13.49 -0.27 6.09
N HIS A 19 13.57 -1.41 5.41
CA HIS A 19 14.11 -2.66 5.97
C HIS A 19 15.64 -2.61 6.06
N GLY A 20 16.21 -3.44 6.94
CA GLY A 20 17.66 -3.64 7.08
C GLY A 20 18.46 -2.45 7.61
N HIS A 21 17.83 -1.29 7.78
CA HIS A 21 18.48 -0.06 8.20
C HIS A 21 17.58 0.72 9.17
N SER A 22 18.22 1.60 9.94
CA SER A 22 17.54 2.80 10.43
C SER A 22 18.24 4.00 9.83
N PHE A 23 17.51 5.09 9.64
CA PHE A 23 18.01 6.36 9.14
C PHE A 23 17.93 7.44 10.21
N TYR A 24 18.77 8.45 10.04
CA TYR A 24 18.69 9.70 10.80
C TYR A 24 17.80 10.68 10.04
N VAL A 25 16.77 11.22 10.71
CA VAL A 25 15.93 12.29 10.13
C VAL A 25 16.60 13.62 10.40
N LEU A 26 17.18 14.23 9.36
CA LEU A 26 17.99 15.43 9.49
C LEU A 26 17.14 16.71 9.48
N LYS A 27 16.06 16.72 8.69
CA LYS A 27 15.15 17.86 8.53
C LYS A 27 13.81 17.38 7.98
N MET A 28 12.74 18.09 8.32
CA MET A 28 11.44 17.98 7.67
C MET A 28 11.00 19.36 7.21
N GLY A 29 10.47 19.44 6.00
CA GLY A 29 9.77 20.63 5.51
C GLY A 29 8.28 20.33 5.46
N TYR A 30 7.47 21.24 6.01
CA TYR A 30 6.03 21.11 6.08
C TYR A 30 5.36 22.07 5.10
N ALA A 31 4.19 21.67 4.62
CA ALA A 31 3.27 22.58 3.93
C ALA A 31 2.72 23.64 4.89
N ASP A 32 2.10 24.67 4.31
CA ASP A 32 1.26 25.59 5.06
C ASP A 32 -0.10 24.95 5.29
N TYR A 33 -0.46 24.73 6.56
CA TYR A 33 -1.78 24.23 6.95
C TYR A 33 -2.57 25.31 7.68
N ASN A 34 -3.90 25.27 7.51
CA ASN A 34 -4.80 26.07 8.32
C ASN A 34 -4.75 25.56 9.77
N SER A 35 -4.33 26.40 10.72
CA SER A 35 -4.16 26.01 12.12
C SER A 35 -5.45 25.58 12.83
N THR A 36 -6.61 25.98 12.31
CA THR A 36 -7.92 25.70 12.91
C THR A 36 -8.56 24.47 12.27
N THR A 37 -8.51 24.33 10.95
CA THR A 37 -9.17 23.23 10.24
C THR A 37 -8.24 22.06 9.92
N GLY A 38 -6.92 22.28 9.97
CA GLY A 38 -5.92 21.31 9.50
C GLY A 38 -5.84 21.19 7.97
N ASN A 39 -6.63 21.98 7.23
CA ASN A 39 -6.65 21.89 5.77
C ASN A 39 -5.33 22.38 5.18
N HIS A 40 -4.85 21.64 4.19
CA HIS A 40 -3.72 22.05 3.36
C HIS A 40 -4.02 23.34 2.60
N ILE A 41 -3.13 24.34 2.68
CA ILE A 41 -3.24 25.62 1.97
C ILE A 41 -2.29 25.64 0.77
N ARG A 42 -1.01 25.33 1.02
CA ARG A 42 0.06 25.44 0.02
C ARG A 42 1.18 24.45 0.33
N ASP A 43 1.73 23.83 -0.71
CA ASP A 43 2.91 22.97 -0.63
C ASP A 43 4.14 23.75 -0.13
N ASN A 44 5.07 23.04 0.50
CA ASN A 44 6.31 23.62 0.99
C ASN A 44 7.11 24.28 -0.14
N ALA A 45 7.54 25.53 0.09
CA ALA A 45 8.20 26.35 -0.92
C ALA A 45 9.68 26.01 -1.17
N ASP A 46 10.28 25.09 -0.40
CA ASP A 46 11.68 24.71 -0.56
C ASP A 46 11.92 23.87 -1.82
N VAL A 47 10.88 23.20 -2.34
CA VAL A 47 10.96 22.31 -3.49
C VAL A 47 10.08 22.84 -4.61
N ASN A 48 10.66 22.99 -5.80
CA ASN A 48 9.98 23.35 -7.02
C ASN A 48 9.65 22.08 -7.82
N CYS A 49 8.37 21.87 -8.11
CA CYS A 49 7.91 20.79 -8.97
C CYS A 49 7.78 21.32 -10.40
N LEU A 50 8.75 21.00 -11.26
CA LEU A 50 8.75 21.52 -12.63
C LEU A 50 7.56 20.98 -13.45
N GLY A 51 7.07 21.81 -14.38
CA GLY A 51 5.94 21.48 -15.25
C GLY A 51 4.61 22.12 -14.83
N ASP A 52 3.51 21.63 -15.37
CA ASP A 52 2.16 22.14 -15.06
C ASP A 52 1.77 21.79 -13.61
N GLU A 53 1.61 22.80 -12.76
CA GLU A 53 1.27 22.64 -11.34
C GLU A 53 -0.02 21.83 -11.08
N GLN A 54 -0.96 21.80 -12.02
CA GLN A 54 -2.23 21.07 -11.86
C GLN A 54 -2.15 19.61 -12.31
N LEU A 55 -1.17 19.26 -13.15
CA LEU A 55 -1.07 17.94 -13.77
C LEU A 55 0.18 17.16 -13.36
N ASN A 56 1.22 17.84 -12.84
CA ASN A 56 2.48 17.20 -12.50
C ASN A 56 2.37 16.34 -11.22
N PHE A 57 3.07 15.22 -11.22
CA PHE A 57 3.25 14.36 -10.04
C PHE A 57 4.54 14.72 -9.28
N CYS A 58 5.15 15.88 -9.58
CA CYS A 58 6.44 16.30 -9.05
C CYS A 58 7.58 15.28 -9.30
N ASN A 59 7.60 14.63 -10.47
CA ASN A 59 8.66 13.68 -10.83
C ASN A 59 10.01 14.38 -11.10
N ASP A 60 9.95 15.62 -11.61
CA ASP A 60 11.12 16.48 -11.86
C ASP A 60 11.22 17.55 -10.78
N ALA A 61 11.53 17.12 -9.56
CA ALA A 61 11.63 18.00 -8.39
C ALA A 61 13.04 18.60 -8.25
N GLU A 62 13.11 19.91 -8.04
CA GLU A 62 14.35 20.63 -7.76
C GLU A 62 14.22 21.40 -6.45
N TRP A 63 15.34 21.67 -5.76
CA TRP A 63 15.32 22.66 -4.69
C TRP A 63 15.05 24.04 -5.29
N SER A 64 14.16 24.81 -4.67
CA SER A 64 13.87 26.19 -5.09
C SER A 64 15.10 27.09 -5.05
N ASP A 65 16.07 26.77 -4.19
CA ASP A 65 17.40 27.37 -4.16
C ASP A 65 18.44 26.35 -4.62
N SER A 66 19.00 26.59 -5.82
CA SER A 66 20.04 25.74 -6.42
C SER A 66 21.32 25.62 -5.56
N SER A 67 21.57 26.53 -4.63
CA SER A 67 22.73 26.44 -3.72
C SER A 67 22.62 25.29 -2.72
N TRP A 68 21.43 24.72 -2.53
CA TRP A 68 21.18 23.64 -1.56
C TRP A 68 21.56 22.26 -2.09
N ILE A 69 22.02 22.17 -3.35
CA ILE A 69 22.53 20.92 -3.92
C ILE A 69 23.74 20.42 -3.09
N GLY A 70 23.76 19.11 -2.83
CA GLY A 70 24.77 18.46 -1.98
C GLY A 70 24.40 18.49 -0.50
N ASP A 71 25.38 18.80 0.36
CA ASP A 71 25.22 18.85 1.82
C ASP A 71 24.81 20.25 2.34
N ASN A 72 24.35 21.14 1.46
CA ASN A 72 24.12 22.57 1.75
C ASN A 72 22.67 22.93 2.11
N ILE A 73 21.81 21.94 2.39
CA ILE A 73 20.42 22.20 2.78
C ILE A 73 20.42 22.92 4.15
N PRO A 74 19.81 24.11 4.28
CA PRO A 74 19.84 24.86 5.52
C PRO A 74 19.00 24.20 6.61
N GLY A 75 19.48 24.25 7.85
CA GLY A 75 18.75 23.78 9.01
C GLY A 75 18.74 22.26 9.20
N LEU A 76 19.68 21.53 8.57
CA LEU A 76 19.89 20.11 8.91
C LEU A 76 20.38 19.97 10.34
N ASN A 77 19.75 19.09 11.12
CA ASN A 77 20.26 18.66 12.42
C ASN A 77 21.33 17.58 12.21
N LEU A 78 22.59 17.98 12.25
CA LEU A 78 23.75 17.09 12.10
C LEU A 78 24.38 16.65 13.44
N VAL A 79 23.91 17.21 14.56
CA VAL A 79 24.50 16.96 15.89
C VAL A 79 23.80 15.79 16.59
N ASN A 80 22.47 15.81 16.64
CA ASN A 80 21.68 14.77 17.29
C ASN A 80 20.32 14.56 16.61
N PRO A 81 20.31 14.08 15.35
CA PRO A 81 19.06 13.75 14.66
C PRO A 81 18.43 12.47 15.22
N PRO A 82 17.09 12.38 15.28
CA PRO A 82 16.41 11.15 15.69
C PRO A 82 16.67 10.01 14.70
N ARG A 83 16.97 8.83 15.23
CA ARG A 83 17.14 7.58 14.46
C ARG A 83 15.80 6.83 14.39
N LYS A 84 15.36 6.49 13.18
CA LYS A 84 14.06 5.83 12.91
C LYS A 84 14.19 4.81 11.79
N ASP A 85 13.32 3.82 11.75
CA ASP A 85 13.10 2.94 10.59
C ASP A 85 11.91 3.38 9.72
N THR A 86 11.02 4.20 10.30
CA THR A 86 9.77 4.66 9.69
C THR A 86 9.58 6.15 9.97
N ILE A 87 9.23 6.92 8.95
CA ILE A 87 8.92 8.35 9.08
C ILE A 87 7.69 8.72 8.27
N ILE A 88 6.81 9.52 8.88
CA ILE A 88 5.65 10.09 8.19
C ILE A 88 6.12 11.29 7.37
N VAL A 89 6.03 11.19 6.05
CA VAL A 89 6.29 12.30 5.13
C VAL A 89 5.00 13.12 5.01
N PRO A 90 5.00 14.40 5.44
CA PRO A 90 3.80 15.22 5.52
C PRO A 90 3.26 15.57 4.12
N THR A 91 1.93 15.66 3.96
CA THR A 91 1.28 16.08 2.70
C THR A 91 1.72 17.48 2.29
N GLY A 92 2.24 17.63 1.09
CA GLY A 92 2.76 18.90 0.59
C GLY A 92 4.16 19.25 1.15
N GLY A 93 4.90 18.27 1.66
CA GLY A 93 6.19 18.49 2.30
C GLY A 93 7.22 17.41 2.00
N TYR A 94 8.27 17.35 2.80
CA TYR A 94 9.38 16.42 2.60
C TYR A 94 10.09 16.04 3.91
N ALA A 95 10.91 14.98 3.84
CA ALA A 95 11.82 14.57 4.89
C ALA A 95 13.22 14.30 4.32
N VAL A 96 14.25 14.94 4.88
CA VAL A 96 15.65 14.65 4.57
C VAL A 96 16.15 13.59 5.53
N VAL A 97 16.57 12.45 4.99
CA VAL A 97 17.08 11.33 5.77
C VAL A 97 18.49 10.93 5.33
N ARG A 98 19.28 10.45 6.28
CA ARG A 98 20.62 9.90 6.04
C ARG A 98 20.69 8.47 6.53
N ILE A 99 21.02 7.57 5.62
CA ILE A 99 21.38 6.19 5.93
C ILE A 99 22.90 6.05 5.89
N LYS A 100 23.41 5.07 6.63
CA LYS A 100 24.71 4.48 6.36
C LYS A 100 24.43 3.16 5.66
N ALA A 101 24.82 3.04 4.39
CA ALA A 101 24.75 1.80 3.64
C ALA A 101 25.92 0.93 4.07
N ASN A 102 25.70 0.10 5.10
CA ASN A 102 26.72 -0.79 5.65
C ASN A 102 26.16 -2.17 6.04
N ASN A 103 25.08 -2.58 5.39
CA ASN A 103 24.43 -3.87 5.57
C ASN A 103 24.20 -4.51 4.20
N PRO A 104 25.12 -5.37 3.71
CA PRO A 104 24.96 -6.03 2.41
C PRO A 104 23.67 -6.84 2.30
N GLY A 105 22.89 -6.59 1.25
CA GLY A 105 21.61 -7.25 1.02
C GLY A 105 20.66 -6.42 0.17
N SER A 106 19.49 -7.00 -0.12
CA SER A 106 18.38 -6.34 -0.81
C SER A 106 17.33 -5.89 0.19
N TRP A 107 17.20 -4.58 0.37
CA TRP A 107 16.33 -3.99 1.40
C TRP A 107 15.11 -3.32 0.80
N PHE A 108 13.93 -3.75 1.25
CA PHE A 108 12.67 -3.19 0.83
C PHE A 108 12.41 -1.85 1.52
N MET A 109 12.09 -0.81 0.75
CA MET A 109 11.59 0.46 1.26
C MET A 109 10.22 0.70 0.65
N HIS A 110 9.24 0.99 1.49
CA HIS A 110 7.86 1.11 1.03
C HIS A 110 7.04 2.04 1.91
N CYS A 111 5.89 2.45 1.39
CA CYS A 111 4.85 3.02 2.24
C CYS A 111 4.32 1.93 3.17
N HIS A 112 4.22 2.25 4.46
CA HIS A 112 3.68 1.36 5.49
C HIS A 112 2.13 1.44 5.60
N ILE A 113 1.50 1.93 4.52
CA ILE A 113 0.07 1.79 4.26
C ILE A 113 -0.06 0.70 3.21
N GLU A 114 -0.65 -0.44 3.58
CA GLU A 114 -0.67 -1.65 2.73
C GLU A 114 -1.27 -1.38 1.35
N LEU A 115 -2.33 -0.58 1.25
CA LEU A 115 -2.93 -0.20 -0.03
C LEU A 115 -1.91 0.48 -0.96
N HIS A 116 -1.16 1.46 -0.44
CA HIS A 116 -0.15 2.15 -1.24
C HIS A 116 1.05 1.24 -1.58
N ASN A 117 1.41 0.32 -0.67
CA ASN A 117 2.44 -0.69 -0.94
C ASN A 117 2.03 -1.61 -2.09
N MET A 118 0.81 -2.15 -2.04
CA MET A 118 0.24 -3.00 -3.08
C MET A 118 0.08 -2.27 -4.42
N ASP A 119 -0.23 -0.98 -4.38
CA ASP A 119 -0.32 -0.11 -5.57
C ASP A 119 1.07 0.28 -6.13
N GLY A 120 2.16 -0.13 -5.48
CA GLY A 120 3.53 0.00 -5.99
C GLY A 120 4.34 1.15 -5.43
N MET A 121 3.93 1.80 -4.32
CA MET A 121 4.72 2.81 -3.62
C MET A 121 5.85 2.16 -2.82
N ALA A 122 6.80 1.57 -3.53
CA ALA A 122 7.91 0.81 -2.98
C ALA A 122 9.14 0.81 -3.90
N MET A 123 10.29 0.50 -3.33
CA MET A 123 11.55 0.28 -4.04
C MET A 123 12.46 -0.66 -3.25
N PHE A 124 13.48 -1.21 -3.91
CA PHE A 124 14.55 -1.99 -3.27
C PHE A 124 15.87 -1.23 -3.32
N PHE A 125 16.62 -1.29 -2.22
CA PHE A 125 18.04 -0.93 -2.20
C PHE A 125 18.86 -2.21 -2.24
N ASP A 126 19.60 -2.39 -3.33
CA ASP A 126 20.57 -3.47 -3.43
C ASP A 126 21.95 -2.93 -3.02
N GLU A 127 22.41 -3.36 -1.84
CA GLU A 127 23.69 -2.91 -1.24
C GLU A 127 24.74 -4.01 -1.32
N ALA A 128 25.90 -3.67 -1.89
CA ALA A 128 27.07 -4.57 -2.02
C ALA A 128 26.68 -5.99 -2.49
N PRO A 129 26.13 -6.15 -3.72
CA PRO A 129 25.66 -7.43 -4.26
C PRO A 129 26.71 -8.56 -4.13
N GLU A 130 27.99 -8.20 -4.28
CA GLU A 130 29.12 -9.13 -4.17
C GLU A 130 29.35 -9.68 -2.75
N LYS A 131 28.70 -9.09 -1.74
CA LYS A 131 28.77 -9.50 -0.32
C LYS A 131 27.44 -10.03 0.20
N HIS A 132 26.43 -10.22 -0.66
CA HIS A 132 25.18 -10.83 -0.25
C HIS A 132 25.44 -12.25 0.29
N PRO A 133 24.77 -12.66 1.37
CA PRO A 133 24.83 -14.03 1.83
C PRO A 133 24.16 -14.96 0.79
N GLU A 134 24.68 -16.18 0.66
CA GLU A 134 24.00 -17.20 -0.13
C GLU A 134 22.62 -17.49 0.46
N SER A 135 21.65 -17.77 -0.42
CA SER A 135 20.32 -18.17 0.04
C SER A 135 20.39 -19.44 0.89
N PRO A 136 19.70 -19.52 2.04
CA PRO A 136 19.64 -20.74 2.84
C PRO A 136 19.20 -21.96 2.01
N LYS A 137 19.73 -23.15 2.31
CA LYS A 137 19.51 -24.38 1.51
C LYS A 137 18.03 -24.70 1.26
N ASN A 138 17.17 -24.41 2.22
CA ASN A 138 15.72 -24.68 2.17
C ASN A 138 14.88 -23.40 1.96
N PHE A 139 15.47 -22.33 1.43
CA PHE A 139 14.72 -21.11 1.15
C PHE A 139 13.64 -21.37 0.07
N PRO A 140 12.38 -20.93 0.28
CA PRO A 140 11.30 -21.14 -0.67
C PRO A 140 11.68 -20.71 -2.08
N LYS A 141 11.38 -21.57 -3.06
CA LYS A 141 11.57 -21.25 -4.48
C LYS A 141 10.28 -20.60 -5.01
N CYS A 142 10.43 -19.69 -5.96
CA CYS A 142 9.29 -19.11 -6.66
C CYS A 142 8.39 -20.24 -7.21
N ASN A 143 7.07 -20.03 -7.16
CA ASN A 143 6.03 -21.00 -7.53
C ASN A 143 5.84 -22.21 -6.58
N ASN A 144 6.63 -22.33 -5.50
CA ASN A 144 6.48 -23.39 -4.48
C ASN A 144 6.00 -22.84 -3.13
N PHE A 145 5.09 -21.86 -3.12
CA PHE A 145 4.49 -21.38 -1.86
C PHE A 145 3.37 -22.34 -1.43
N LEU A 146 3.75 -23.48 -0.87
CA LEU A 146 2.81 -24.39 -0.22
C LEU A 146 2.55 -23.87 1.19
N PHE A 147 1.36 -23.33 1.43
CA PHE A 147 0.90 -23.05 2.79
C PHE A 147 0.69 -24.38 3.52
N ASP A 148 1.73 -24.84 4.21
CA ASP A 148 1.60 -25.98 5.11
C ASP A 148 0.90 -25.52 6.40
N GLN A 149 -0.40 -25.83 6.49
CA GLN A 149 -1.24 -25.54 7.66
C GLN A 149 -0.98 -26.51 8.83
N THR A 150 -0.04 -27.47 8.69
CA THR A 150 0.10 -28.55 9.68
C THR A 150 1.14 -28.31 10.77
N ASN A 151 1.89 -27.21 10.73
CA ASN A 151 3.02 -27.00 11.64
C ASN A 151 2.89 -25.75 12.54
N GLU A 152 1.82 -25.69 13.35
CA GLU A 152 1.96 -25.19 14.72
C GLU A 152 2.53 -26.33 15.58
N GLY A 153 3.85 -26.51 15.49
CA GLY A 153 4.65 -27.35 16.39
C GLY A 153 4.69 -28.84 16.06
N GLU A 154 5.85 -29.32 15.60
CA GLU A 154 6.64 -30.39 16.22
C GLU A 154 7.92 -30.66 15.41
N GLU A 155 9.02 -30.93 16.12
CA GLU A 155 10.35 -31.22 15.59
C GLU A 155 10.44 -32.58 14.87
N GLU A 156 11.27 -32.59 13.81
CA GLU A 156 12.18 -33.65 13.36
C GLU A 156 11.68 -35.11 13.25
N SER A 157 11.71 -35.68 12.03
CA SER A 157 12.60 -36.82 11.67
C SER A 157 12.33 -37.43 10.27
N THR A 158 13.44 -37.61 9.55
CA THR A 158 13.82 -38.72 8.65
C THR A 158 12.99 -39.13 7.41
N GLU A 159 13.68 -38.97 6.27
CA GLU A 159 14.07 -40.01 5.29
C GLU A 159 13.10 -40.48 4.17
N SER A 160 13.63 -40.30 2.95
CA SER A 160 13.27 -40.74 1.60
C SER A 160 12.12 -41.74 1.39
N THR A 161 11.26 -41.43 0.42
CA THR A 161 11.04 -42.32 -0.75
C THR A 161 10.43 -41.52 -1.90
N GLU A 162 10.96 -41.74 -3.10
CA GLU A 162 10.43 -41.22 -4.36
C GLU A 162 9.00 -41.75 -4.57
N GLY A 163 8.05 -40.83 -4.73
CA GLY A 163 6.66 -41.13 -5.02
C GLY A 163 6.09 -40.08 -5.97
N GLU A 164 5.87 -40.49 -7.21
CA GLU A 164 5.18 -39.73 -8.24
C GLU A 164 3.74 -39.44 -7.81
N ILE A 165 3.40 -38.17 -7.58
CA ILE A 165 2.02 -37.74 -7.27
C ILE A 165 1.52 -36.84 -8.37
N ASN A 166 0.71 -37.47 -9.23
CA ASN A 166 -0.17 -36.87 -10.22
C ASN A 166 -0.95 -35.70 -9.63
N GLY A 167 -1.10 -34.63 -10.43
CA GLY A 167 -1.80 -33.42 -10.08
C GLY A 167 -3.16 -33.68 -9.44
N ALA A 168 -3.24 -33.51 -8.13
CA ALA A 168 -4.51 -33.39 -7.44
C ALA A 168 -5.01 -31.96 -7.68
N GLN A 169 -5.98 -31.81 -8.58
CA GLN A 169 -6.87 -30.65 -8.56
C GLN A 169 -7.47 -30.54 -7.16
N ILE A 170 -7.11 -29.48 -6.45
CA ILE A 170 -7.80 -29.10 -5.22
C ILE A 170 -9.26 -28.83 -5.63
N PRO A 171 -10.25 -29.56 -5.12
CA PRO A 171 -11.63 -29.15 -5.29
C PRO A 171 -11.76 -27.84 -4.53
N VAL A 172 -11.86 -26.72 -5.25
CA VAL A 172 -12.37 -25.48 -4.68
C VAL A 172 -13.75 -25.85 -4.16
N LYS A 173 -13.87 -26.00 -2.84
CA LYS A 173 -15.16 -26.16 -2.19
C LYS A 173 -15.87 -24.86 -2.46
N GLU A 174 -16.69 -24.80 -3.52
CA GLU A 174 -17.65 -23.71 -3.70
C GLU A 174 -18.40 -23.61 -2.38
N SER A 175 -18.11 -22.54 -1.64
CA SER A 175 -18.71 -22.37 -0.34
C SER A 175 -20.22 -22.34 -0.56
N ALA A 176 -20.98 -23.19 0.11
CA ALA A 176 -22.44 -23.18 0.04
C ALA A 176 -23.03 -21.77 0.34
N TYR A 177 -22.21 -20.88 0.91
CA TYR A 177 -22.46 -19.44 1.08
C TYR A 177 -22.70 -18.67 -0.23
N THR A 178 -21.94 -18.89 -1.31
CA THR A 178 -22.11 -18.12 -2.56
C THR A 178 -23.40 -18.50 -3.29
N LEU A 179 -23.75 -19.79 -3.33
CA LEU A 179 -25.04 -20.27 -3.83
C LEU A 179 -26.21 -19.78 -2.96
N GLY A 180 -26.06 -19.80 -1.63
CA GLY A 180 -27.10 -19.31 -0.71
C GLY A 180 -27.42 -17.83 -0.87
N ILE A 181 -26.39 -16.98 -1.03
CA ILE A 181 -26.57 -15.54 -1.26
C ILE A 181 -27.27 -15.30 -2.61
N PHE A 182 -26.84 -15.98 -3.66
CA PHE A 182 -27.44 -15.82 -4.99
C PHE A 182 -28.93 -16.17 -4.99
N TRP A 183 -29.30 -17.33 -4.46
CA TRP A 183 -30.71 -17.75 -4.39
C TRP A 183 -31.53 -16.89 -3.42
N GLY A 184 -30.93 -16.40 -2.34
CA GLY A 184 -31.56 -15.43 -1.44
C GLY A 184 -31.93 -14.12 -2.13
N VAL A 185 -31.01 -13.57 -2.93
CA VAL A 185 -31.25 -12.33 -3.70
C VAL A 185 -32.31 -12.55 -4.79
N VAL A 186 -32.22 -13.66 -5.54
CA VAL A 186 -33.21 -14.01 -6.58
C VAL A 186 -34.61 -14.16 -5.97
N GLY A 187 -34.72 -14.86 -4.83
CA GLY A 187 -35.99 -15.03 -4.12
C GLY A 187 -36.60 -13.70 -3.67
N ALA A 188 -35.79 -12.79 -3.11
CA ALA A 188 -36.25 -11.47 -2.70
C ALA A 188 -36.78 -10.63 -3.88
N LEU A 189 -36.07 -10.64 -5.02
CA LEU A 189 -36.48 -9.92 -6.23
C LEU A 189 -37.78 -10.46 -6.82
N LEU A 190 -37.93 -11.78 -6.92
CA LEU A 190 -39.17 -12.42 -7.38
C LEU A 190 -40.35 -12.11 -6.45
N GLY A 191 -40.12 -12.07 -5.13
CA GLY A 191 -41.12 -11.67 -4.15
C GLY A 191 -41.60 -10.23 -4.34
N ILE A 192 -40.69 -9.29 -4.58
CA ILE A 192 -41.02 -7.88 -4.86
C ILE A 192 -41.83 -7.76 -6.15
N ILE A 193 -41.41 -8.45 -7.21
CA ILE A 193 -42.11 -8.45 -8.51
C ILE A 193 -43.54 -9.00 -8.33
N LEU A 194 -43.71 -10.12 -7.63
CA LEU A 194 -45.03 -10.70 -7.37
C LEU A 194 -45.91 -9.72 -6.59
N LEU A 195 -45.36 -9.06 -5.57
CA LEU A 195 -46.10 -8.07 -4.77
C LEU A 195 -46.58 -6.91 -5.64
N GLN A 196 -45.72 -6.41 -6.54
CA GLN A 196 -46.08 -5.36 -7.49
C GLN A 196 -47.19 -5.81 -8.44
N PHE A 197 -47.11 -7.02 -9.00
CA PHE A 197 -48.16 -7.58 -9.84
C PHE A 197 -49.50 -7.70 -9.11
N VAL A 198 -49.50 -8.19 -7.86
CA VAL A 198 -50.71 -8.29 -7.05
C VAL A 198 -51.30 -6.90 -6.78
N THR A 199 -50.48 -5.93 -6.40
CA THR A 199 -50.98 -4.55 -6.19
C THR A 199 -51.56 -3.93 -7.46
N ILE A 200 -50.90 -4.09 -8.61
CA ILE A 200 -51.41 -3.60 -9.90
C ILE A 200 -52.72 -4.30 -10.27
N PHE A 201 -52.80 -5.61 -10.10
CA PHE A 201 -54.02 -6.37 -10.35
C PHE A 201 -55.17 -5.96 -9.43
N CYS A 202 -54.91 -5.75 -8.13
CA CYS A 202 -55.92 -5.23 -7.20
C CYS A 202 -56.39 -3.82 -7.58
N LEU A 203 -55.49 -2.94 -8.01
CA LEU A 203 -55.85 -1.60 -8.50
C LEU A 203 -56.70 -1.67 -9.78
N PHE A 204 -56.36 -2.56 -10.72
CA PHE A 204 -57.13 -2.79 -11.95
C PHE A 204 -58.54 -3.33 -11.65
N MET A 205 -58.65 -4.32 -10.77
CA MET A 205 -59.94 -4.87 -10.34
C MET A 205 -60.78 -3.82 -9.61
N ARG A 206 -60.16 -2.95 -8.81
CA ARG A 206 -60.83 -1.83 -8.14
C ARG A 206 -61.36 -0.79 -9.14
N GLN A 207 -60.59 -0.45 -10.18
CA GLN A 207 -61.06 0.44 -11.25
C GLN A 207 -62.27 -0.15 -11.98
N LYS A 208 -62.25 -1.45 -12.32
CA LYS A 208 -63.36 -2.10 -13.03
C LYS A 208 -64.65 -2.13 -12.21
N SER A 209 -64.54 -2.22 -10.88
CA SER A 209 -65.69 -2.16 -9.95
C SER A 209 -66.30 -0.76 -9.79
N SER A 210 -65.59 0.31 -10.18
CA SER A 210 -66.10 1.69 -10.08
C SER A 210 -66.71 2.22 -11.39
N THR A 211 -66.72 1.42 -12.46
CA THR A 211 -67.28 1.75 -13.78
C THR A 211 -68.54 0.95 -14.14
N VAL A 212 -69.28 0.46 -13.14
CA VAL A 212 -70.64 -0.11 -13.28
C VAL A 212 -71.57 0.63 -12.33
#